data_AF-A0A1F7UTY3-F1
#
_entry.id   AF-A0A1F7UTY3-F1
#
_cell.length_a   1.000
_cell.length_b   1.000
_cell.length_c   1.000
_cell.angle_alpha   90.00
_cell.angle_beta   90.00
_cell.angle_gamma   90.00
#
_symmetry.space_group_name_H-M   'P 1'
#
loop_
_entity.id
_entity.type
_entity.pdbx_description
1 polymer ?
#
loop_
_entity_poly.entity_id
_entity_poly.type
_entity_poly.pdbx_seq_one_letter_code
_entity_poly.pdbx_strand_id
1 'polypeptide(L)'
;MSNTIEVTTNDIMEFLKDNMVTKEDLRDEIKKVKDEILSQLAVMQKELEDIKARLDDIEERLKDDTDALARDVLQLRERVVVLEKQLGIQVLM
;
A
#
# COMPACT_ATOMS: atom_id res chain seq x y z
N MET A 1 38.54 25.21 51.92
CA MET A 1 39.40 25.69 50.83
C MET A 1 38.63 25.45 49.55
N SER A 2 38.19 26.50 48.84
CA SER A 2 37.57 26.34 47.53
C SER A 2 38.66 26.10 46.50
N ASN A 3 38.71 24.90 45.93
CA ASN A 3 39.48 24.65 44.71
C ASN A 3 38.80 25.42 43.58
N THR A 4 39.43 26.50 43.14
CA THR A 4 38.99 27.23 41.96
C THR A 4 39.56 26.46 40.77
N ILE A 5 38.69 25.82 39.99
CA ILE A 5 39.09 25.14 38.75
C ILE A 5 39.37 26.24 37.73
N GLU A 6 40.63 26.38 37.31
CA GLU A 6 40.97 27.24 36.17
C GLU A 6 40.53 26.53 34.89
N VAL A 7 39.48 27.05 34.26
CA VAL A 7 39.02 26.60 32.95
C VAL A 7 39.80 27.39 31.90
N THR A 8 40.49 26.68 31.01
CA THR A 8 41.24 27.30 29.92
C THR A 8 40.37 27.54 28.69
N THR A 9 40.82 28.41 27.79
CA THR A 9 40.15 28.62 26.49
C THR A 9 40.14 27.35 25.63
N ASN A 10 41.13 26.46 25.80
CA ASN A 10 41.16 25.17 25.12
C ASN A 10 40.06 24.23 25.63
N ASP A 11 39.83 24.18 26.95
CA ASP A 11 38.77 23.36 27.54
C ASP A 11 37.38 23.79 27.03
N ILE A 12 37.18 25.11 26.88
CA ILE A 12 35.95 25.68 26.31
C ILE A 12 35.82 25.31 24.82
N MET A 13 36.91 25.37 24.05
CA MET A 13 36.91 25.03 22.63
C MET A 13 36.68 23.54 22.35
N GLU A 14 37.24 22.64 23.15
CA GLU A 14 36.95 21.20 23.06
C GLU A 14 35.49 20.92 23.42
N PHE A 15 35.00 21.48 24.54
CA PHE A 15 33.60 21.33 24.92
C PHE A 15 32.64 21.81 23.82
N LEU A 16 32.93 22.96 23.20
CA LEU A 16 32.13 23.47 22.10
C LEU A 16 32.20 22.54 20.87
N LYS A 17 33.37 22.03 20.50
CA LYS A 17 33.48 21.08 19.37
C LYS A 17 32.68 19.81 19.61
N ASP A 18 32.74 19.26 20.81
CA ASP A 18 32.05 18.00 21.14
C ASP A 18 30.53 18.14 21.20
N ASN A 19 30.02 19.36 21.41
CA ASN A 19 28.59 19.64 21.55
C ASN A 19 28.02 20.47 20.37
N MET A 20 28.84 20.85 19.41
CA MET A 20 28.39 21.59 18.23
C MET A 20 28.06 20.63 17.09
N VAL A 21 26.90 20.85 16.50
CA VAL A 21 26.54 20.25 15.23
C VAL A 21 27.08 21.11 14.10
N THR A 22 27.79 20.50 13.17
CA THR A 22 28.29 21.17 11.98
C THR A 22 27.25 21.13 10.85
N LYS A 23 27.46 21.99 9.84
CA LYS A 23 26.65 21.94 8.63
C LYS A 23 26.82 20.63 7.86
N GLU A 24 27.94 19.95 8.04
CA GLU A 24 28.23 18.66 7.40
C GLU A 24 27.43 17.54 8.06
N ASP A 25 27.38 17.51 9.40
CA ASP A 25 26.54 16.56 10.16
C ASP A 25 25.07 16.65 9.75
N LEU A 26 24.55 17.87 9.61
CA LEU A 26 23.17 18.08 9.15
C LEU A 26 22.96 17.63 7.71
N ARG A 27 23.96 17.85 6.83
CA ARG A 27 23.88 17.44 5.43
C ARG A 27 23.83 15.91 5.31
N ASP A 28 24.64 15.22 6.10
CA ASP A 28 24.71 13.77 6.10
C ASP A 28 23.42 13.15 6.66
N GLU A 29 22.87 13.70 7.74
CA GLU A 29 21.59 13.23 8.29
C GLU A 29 20.43 13.49 7.31
N ILE A 30 20.40 14.67 6.66
CA ILE A 30 19.42 14.96 5.60
C ILE A 30 19.53 13.97 4.44
N LYS A 31 20.76 13.64 4.02
CA LYS A 31 20.99 12.67 2.94
C LYS A 31 20.48 11.29 3.34
N LYS A 32 20.79 10.83 4.55
CA LYS A 32 20.34 9.54 5.08
C LYS A 32 18.81 9.45 5.13
N VAL A 33 18.15 10.47 5.70
CA VAL A 33 16.68 10.54 5.75
C VAL A 33 16.08 10.56 4.34
N LYS A 34 16.68 11.32 3.42
CA LYS A 34 16.24 11.34 2.02
C LYS A 34 16.33 9.95 1.37
N ASP A 35 17.45 9.27 1.55
CA ASP A 35 17.67 7.95 0.95
C ASP A 35 16.69 6.92 1.54
N GLU A 36 16.41 6.99 2.85
CA GLU A 36 15.40 6.15 3.50
C GLU A 36 13.99 6.42 2.96
N ILE A 37 13.59 7.69 2.82
CA ILE A 37 12.30 8.08 2.24
C ILE A 37 12.18 7.56 0.80
N LEU A 38 13.22 7.72 -0.03
CA LEU A 38 13.21 7.23 -1.41
C LEU A 38 13.07 5.71 -1.46
N SER A 39 13.75 4.99 -0.57
CA SER A 39 13.61 3.53 -0.47
C SER A 39 12.19 3.11 -0.09
N GLN A 40 11.59 3.77 0.90
CA GLN A 40 10.21 3.48 1.32
C GLN A 40 9.20 3.79 0.21
N LEU A 41 9.38 4.91 -0.50
CA LEU A 41 8.52 5.27 -1.64
C LEU A 41 8.61 4.26 -2.78
N ALA A 42 9.81 3.73 -3.08
CA ALA A 42 9.97 2.70 -4.11
C ALA A 42 9.25 1.39 -3.74
N VAL A 43 9.30 0.99 -2.45
CA VAL A 43 8.54 -0.16 -1.95
C VAL A 43 7.03 0.08 -2.09
N MET A 44 6.54 1.25 -1.65
CA MET A 44 5.12 1.60 -1.77
C MET A 44 4.64 1.63 -3.23
N GLN A 45 5.46 2.12 -4.16
CA GLN A 45 5.13 2.10 -5.59
C GLN A 45 4.94 0.68 -6.10
N LYS A 46 5.85 -0.23 -5.74
CA LYS A 46 5.75 -1.64 -6.12
C LYS A 46 4.50 -2.31 -5.53
N GLU A 47 4.22 -2.08 -4.24
CA GLU A 47 3.02 -2.62 -3.60
C GLU A 47 1.73 -2.11 -4.27
N LEU A 48 1.70 -0.84 -4.70
CA LEU A 48 0.56 -0.29 -5.44
C LEU A 48 0.39 -0.94 -6.83
N GLU A 49 1.48 -1.23 -7.53
CA GLU A 49 1.44 -1.97 -8.80
C GLU A 49 0.93 -3.39 -8.61
N ASP A 50 1.41 -4.09 -7.57
CA ASP A 50 0.95 -5.44 -7.22
C ASP A 50 -0.54 -5.45 -6.86
N ILE A 51 -1.02 -4.45 -6.11
CA ILE A 51 -2.45 -4.31 -5.77
C ILE A 51 -3.29 -4.09 -7.03
N LYS A 52 -2.85 -3.23 -7.96
CA LYS A 52 -3.56 -3.00 -9.22
C LYS A 52 -3.68 -4.27 -10.04
N ALA A 53 -2.58 -5.01 -10.22
CA ALA A 53 -2.60 -6.26 -10.96
C ALA A 53 -3.56 -7.29 -10.34
N ARG A 54 -3.62 -7.36 -9.01
CA ARG A 54 -4.58 -8.23 -8.30
C ARG A 54 -6.03 -7.77 -8.45
N LEU A 55 -6.28 -6.47 -8.50
CA LEU A 55 -7.63 -5.94 -8.75
C LEU A 55 -8.09 -6.26 -10.17
N ASP A 56 -7.20 -6.11 -11.15
CA ASP A 56 -7.51 -6.43 -12.55
C ASP A 56 -7.87 -7.92 -12.70
N ASP A 57 -7.12 -8.85 -12.07
CA ASP A 57 -7.43 -10.29 -12.06
C ASP A 57 -8.79 -10.59 -11.40
N ILE A 58 -9.10 -9.92 -10.29
CA ILE A 58 -10.38 -10.09 -9.61
C ILE A 58 -11.53 -9.59 -10.48
N GLU A 59 -11.36 -8.46 -11.16
CA GLU A 59 -12.39 -7.89 -12.04
C GLU A 59 -12.67 -8.80 -13.24
N GLU A 60 -11.63 -9.36 -13.86
CA GLU A 60 -11.77 -10.31 -14.96
C GLU A 60 -12.52 -11.58 -14.51
N ARG A 61 -12.12 -12.17 -13.39
CA ARG A 61 -12.78 -13.37 -12.84
C ARG A 61 -14.23 -13.10 -12.45
N LEU A 62 -14.51 -11.95 -11.84
CA LEU A 62 -15.86 -11.58 -11.47
C LEU A 62 -16.76 -11.43 -12.71
N LYS A 63 -16.22 -10.87 -13.79
CA LYS A 63 -16.94 -10.76 -15.06
C LYS A 63 -17.24 -12.15 -15.63
N ASP A 64 -16.25 -13.04 -15.69
CA ASP A 64 -16.43 -14.41 -16.18
C ASP A 64 -17.46 -15.19 -15.36
N ASP A 65 -17.40 -15.09 -14.03
CA ASP A 65 -18.35 -15.72 -13.11
C ASP A 65 -19.78 -15.15 -13.31
N THR A 66 -19.89 -13.85 -13.52
CA THR A 66 -21.18 -13.18 -13.78
C THR A 66 -21.78 -13.63 -15.11
N ASP A 67 -20.96 -13.73 -16.16
CA ASP A 67 -21.40 -14.20 -17.47
C ASP A 67 -21.82 -15.68 -17.44
N ALA A 68 -21.09 -16.51 -16.69
CA ALA A 68 -21.45 -17.91 -16.47
C ALA A 68 -22.80 -18.03 -15.73
N LEU A 69 -22.96 -17.29 -14.63
CA LEU A 69 -24.21 -17.29 -13.87
C LEU A 69 -25.39 -16.79 -14.71
N ALA A 70 -25.20 -15.77 -15.54
CA ALA A 70 -26.23 -15.27 -16.44
C ALA A 70 -26.69 -16.36 -17.44
N ARG A 71 -25.76 -17.14 -17.99
CA ARG A 71 -26.09 -18.28 -18.87
C ARG A 71 -26.86 -19.36 -18.13
N ASP A 72 -26.45 -19.71 -16.92
CA ASP A 72 -27.14 -20.72 -16.11
C ASP A 72 -28.58 -20.30 -15.80
N VAL A 73 -28.80 -19.03 -15.45
CA VAL A 73 -30.14 -18.48 -15.21
C VAL A 73 -31.01 -18.55 -16.47
N LEU A 74 -30.47 -18.21 -17.65
CA LEU A 74 -31.20 -18.30 -18.91
C LEU A 74 -31.58 -19.75 -19.23
N GLN A 75 -30.66 -20.71 -19.09
CA GLN A 75 -30.94 -22.12 -19.32
C GLN A 75 -31.97 -22.67 -18.34
N LEU A 76 -31.89 -22.29 -17.06
CA LEU A 76 -32.89 -22.68 -16.07
C LEU A 76 -34.26 -22.11 -16.41
N ARG A 77 -34.34 -20.85 -16.85
CA ARG A 77 -35.60 -20.24 -17.30
C ARG A 77 -36.19 -21.00 -18.48
N GLU A 78 -35.40 -21.37 -19.47
CA GLU A 78 -35.86 -22.18 -20.62
C GLU A 78 -36.40 -23.54 -20.17
N ARG A 79 -35.69 -24.21 -19.25
CA ARG A 79 -36.14 -25.50 -18.69
C ARG A 79 -37.45 -25.36 -17.91
N VAL A 80 -37.62 -24.30 -17.13
CA VAL A 80 -38.86 -24.01 -16.41
C VAL A 80 -40.01 -23.82 -17.40
N VAL A 81 -39.83 -23.05 -18.46
CA VAL A 81 -40.87 -22.86 -19.50
C VAL A 81 -41.30 -24.20 -20.13
N VAL A 82 -40.34 -25.09 -20.41
CA VAL A 82 -40.65 -26.44 -20.93
C VAL A 82 -41.49 -27.24 -19.94
N LEU A 83 -41.12 -27.24 -18.65
CA LEU A 83 -41.84 -27.94 -17.60
C LEU A 83 -43.25 -27.38 -17.38
N GLU A 84 -43.41 -26.06 -17.35
CA GLU A 84 -44.70 -25.38 -17.21
C GLU A 84 -45.66 -25.78 -18.34
N LYS A 85 -45.14 -25.86 -19.57
CA LYS A 85 -45.91 -26.32 -20.73
C LYS A 85 -46.33 -27.79 -20.61
N GLN A 86 -45.43 -28.67 -20.14
CA GLN A 86 -45.74 -30.10 -19.96
C GLN A 86 -46.77 -30.34 -18.85
N LEU A 87 -46.76 -29.53 -17.79
CA LEU A 87 -47.67 -29.66 -16.67
C LEU A 87 -49.02 -28.94 -16.90
N GLY A 88 -49.17 -28.20 -18.00
CA GLY A 88 -50.38 -27.41 -18.27
C GLY A 88 -50.59 -26.25 -17.30
N ILE A 89 -49.53 -25.79 -16.63
CA ILE A 89 -49.59 -24.78 -15.56
C ILE A 89 -49.52 -23.34 -16.11
N GLN A 90 -49.19 -23.18 -17.39
CA GLN A 90 -48.97 -21.92 -18.12
C GLN A 90 -49.27 -20.64 -17.31
N VAL A 91 -48.27 -20.19 -16.53
CA VAL A 91 -48.31 -18.87 -15.90
C VAL A 91 -47.96 -17.86 -16.99
N LEU A 92 -48.92 -17.00 -17.32
CA LEU A 92 -48.67 -15.81 -18.15
C LEU A 92 -47.52 -15.02 -17.50
N MET A 93 -46.37 -14.98 -18.18
CA MET A 93 -45.32 -13.99 -17.93
C MET A 93 -45.31 -13.02 -19.08
#